data_AF-A0A0F5Q9T5-F1
#
_entry.id   AF-A0A0F5Q9T5-F1
#
_cell.length_a   1.000
_cell.length_b   1.000
_cell.length_c   1.000
_cell.angle_alpha   90.00
_cell.angle_beta   90.00
_cell.angle_gamma   90.00
#
_symmetry.space_group_name_H-M   'P 1'
#
loop_
_entity.id
_entity.type
_entity.pdbx_description
1 polymer ?
#
loop_
_entity_poly.entity_id
_entity_poly.type
_entity_poly.pdbx_seq_one_letter_code
_entity_poly.pdbx_strand_id
1 'polypeptide(L)'
;MWLVVAALLSSGGWFLFRRWRRTIPTDPRLTMAYWRNSGLVLGAYLLSILLGAGVTRIMVGFNRGGWADLLMVAFFIVWVGYGAVWMLRYLPTTKPQPAWLTRPRGWLDAVALLALAGLATGARML
;
A
#
# COMPACT_ATOMS: atom_id res chain seq x y z
N MET A 1 -32.60 50.92 7.79
CA MET A 1 -31.86 50.84 6.51
C MET A 1 -30.47 50.22 6.68
N TRP A 2 -29.60 50.78 7.53
CA TRP A 2 -28.21 50.30 7.68
C TRP A 2 -28.06 48.83 8.10
N LEU A 3 -28.96 48.32 8.95
CA LEU A 3 -28.97 46.90 9.35
C LEU A 3 -29.23 45.94 8.18
N VAL A 4 -30.10 46.33 7.24
CA VAL A 4 -30.43 45.52 6.05
C VAL A 4 -29.24 45.49 5.09
N VAL A 5 -28.57 46.63 4.90
CA VAL A 5 -27.37 46.74 4.07
C VAL A 5 -26.23 45.90 4.67
N ALA A 6 -26.02 45.98 5.99
CA ALA A 6 -25.02 45.17 6.69
C ALA A 6 -25.32 43.66 6.57
N ALA A 7 -26.59 43.25 6.69
CA ALA A 7 -27.02 41.87 6.53
C ALA A 7 -26.78 41.35 5.10
N LEU A 8 -27.07 42.15 4.07
CA LEU A 8 -26.83 41.78 2.67
C LEU A 8 -25.33 41.65 2.36
N LEU A 9 -24.51 42.60 2.81
CA LEU A 9 -23.07 42.58 2.60
C LEU A 9 -22.39 41.42 3.33
N SER A 10 -22.76 41.15 4.58
CA SER A 10 -22.23 40.02 5.35
C SER A 10 -22.64 38.67 4.76
N SER A 11 -23.88 38.54 4.28
CA SER A 11 -24.36 37.33 3.60
C SER A 11 -23.63 37.08 2.28
N GLY A 12 -23.47 38.12 1.45
CA GLY A 12 -22.73 38.04 0.19
C GLY A 12 -21.25 37.74 0.41
N GLY A 13 -20.62 38.41 1.36
CA GLY A 13 -19.23 38.17 1.76
C GLY A 13 -19.01 36.74 2.27
N TRP A 14 -19.90 36.23 3.12
CA TRP A 14 -19.84 34.85 3.60
C TRP A 14 -19.97 33.82 2.47
N PHE A 15 -20.89 34.06 1.53
CA PHE A 15 -21.10 33.16 0.40
C PHE A 15 -19.88 33.10 -0.53
N LEU A 16 -19.30 34.26 -0.87
CA LEU A 16 -18.08 34.36 -1.67
C LEU A 16 -16.89 33.74 -0.96
N PHE A 17 -16.72 33.99 0.35
CA PHE A 17 -15.69 33.39 1.17
C PHE A 17 -15.80 31.87 1.21
N ARG A 18 -17.01 31.34 1.41
CA ARG A 18 -17.26 29.88 1.41
C ARG A 18 -16.94 29.27 0.06
N ARG A 19 -17.29 29.94 -1.05
CA ARG A 19 -16.98 29.50 -2.41
C ARG A 19 -15.47 29.50 -2.66
N TRP A 20 -14.78 30.57 -2.27
CA TRP A 20 -13.32 30.69 -2.40
C TRP A 20 -12.58 29.65 -1.55
N ARG A 21 -13.02 29.41 -0.31
CA ARG A 21 -12.40 28.40 0.57
C ARG A 21 -12.53 26.99 0.00
N ARG A 22 -13.61 26.70 -0.73
CA ARG A 22 -13.80 25.40 -1.40
C ARG A 22 -12.92 25.20 -2.63
N THR A 23 -12.43 26.28 -3.25
CA THR A 23 -11.53 26.21 -4.40
C THR A 23 -10.07 26.04 -4.02
N ILE A 24 -9.71 26.14 -2.73
CA ILE A 24 -8.34 25.91 -2.28
C ILE A 24 -8.06 24.40 -2.31
N PRO A 25 -7.09 23.93 -3.12
CA PRO A 25 -6.67 22.53 -3.09
C PRO A 25 -6.14 22.23 -1.69
N THR A 26 -6.87 21.40 -0.95
CA THR A 26 -6.45 20.91 0.36
C THR A 26 -5.49 19.75 0.15
N ASP A 27 -4.31 19.82 0.77
CA ASP A 27 -3.35 18.72 0.68
C ASP A 27 -4.00 17.46 1.26
N PRO A 28 -4.18 16.38 0.47
CA PRO A 28 -4.79 15.15 0.93
C PRO A 28 -4.08 14.54 2.14
N ARG A 29 -2.77 14.82 2.33
CA ARG A 29 -2.00 14.37 3.50
C ARG A 29 -2.51 14.94 4.82
N LEU A 30 -3.21 16.07 4.79
CA LEU A 30 -3.79 16.69 5.98
C LEU A 30 -5.18 16.13 6.31
N THR A 31 -5.67 15.16 5.55
CA THR A 31 -6.98 14.54 5.76
C THR A 31 -6.87 13.27 6.61
N MET A 32 -7.84 13.06 7.51
CA MET A 32 -7.93 11.83 8.30
C MET A 32 -8.05 10.58 7.42
N ALA A 33 -8.70 10.70 6.26
CA ALA A 33 -8.86 9.61 5.31
C ALA A 33 -7.51 9.10 4.77
N TYR A 34 -6.57 10.01 4.48
CA TYR A 34 -5.23 9.65 4.02
C TYR A 34 -4.48 8.83 5.06
N TRP A 35 -4.47 9.27 6.32
CA TRP A 35 -3.79 8.56 7.41
C TRP A 35 -4.43 7.21 7.71
N ARG A 36 -5.77 7.14 7.75
CA ARG A 36 -6.49 5.89 7.95
C ARG A 36 -6.16 4.86 6.87
N ASN A 37 -6.23 5.26 5.61
CA ASN A 37 -5.95 4.36 4.49
C ASN A 37 -4.47 3.93 4.47
N SER A 38 -3.55 4.86 4.76
CA SER A 38 -2.12 4.55 4.86
C SER A 38 -1.84 3.55 5.99
N GLY A 39 -2.47 3.74 7.15
CA GLY A 39 -2.37 2.83 8.29
C GLY A 39 -2.92 1.43 7.98
N LEU A 40 -4.05 1.33 7.27
CA LEU A 40 -4.61 0.04 6.85
C LEU A 40 -3.69 -0.70 5.88
N VAL A 41 -3.16 0.00 4.86
CA VAL A 41 -2.26 -0.61 3.86
C VAL A 41 -0.94 -1.05 4.52
N LEU A 42 -0.37 -0.21 5.38
CA LEU A 42 0.84 -0.55 6.13
C LEU A 42 0.60 -1.73 7.09
N GLY A 43 -0.52 -1.71 7.83
CA GLY A 43 -0.91 -2.77 8.74
C GLY A 43 -1.09 -4.11 8.01
N ALA A 44 -1.76 -4.10 6.85
CA ALA A 44 -1.91 -5.28 6.01
C ALA A 44 -0.55 -5.81 5.51
N TYR A 45 0.38 -4.92 5.15
CA TYR A 45 1.74 -5.32 4.76
C TYR A 45 2.53 -5.94 5.92
N LEU A 46 2.47 -5.36 7.12
CA LEU A 46 3.09 -5.94 8.32
C LEU A 46 2.52 -7.33 8.65
N LEU A 47 1.19 -7.49 8.56
CA LEU A 47 0.54 -8.79 8.70
C LEU A 47 1.00 -9.79 7.62
N SER A 48 1.19 -9.33 6.39
CA SER A 48 1.73 -10.16 5.30
C SER A 48 3.16 -10.62 5.58
N ILE A 49 4.02 -9.77 6.14
CA ILE A 49 5.38 -10.17 6.57
C ILE A 49 5.32 -11.24 7.66
N LEU A 50 4.44 -11.07 8.66
CA LEU A 50 4.24 -12.06 9.73
C LEU A 50 3.73 -13.39 9.17
N LEU A 51 2.82 -13.37 8.20
CA LEU A 51 2.36 -14.56 7.49
C LEU A 51 3.51 -15.24 6.74
N GLY A 52 4.34 -14.47 6.04
CA GLY A 52 5.53 -14.99 5.35
C GLY A 52 6.49 -15.70 6.32
N ALA A 53 6.73 -15.13 7.50
CA ALA A 53 7.56 -15.75 8.54
C ALA A 53 6.92 -17.02 9.13
N GLY A 54 5.59 -17.05 9.26
CA GLY A 54 4.85 -18.25 9.65
C GLY A 54 4.94 -19.36 8.60
N VAL A 55 4.78 -19.01 7.32
CA VAL A 55 4.89 -19.95 6.20
C VAL A 55 6.28 -20.54 6.10
N THR A 56 7.34 -19.74 6.19
CA THR A 56 8.71 -20.27 6.19
C THR A 56 8.92 -21.22 7.36
N ARG A 57 8.45 -20.89 8.56
CA ARG A 57 8.55 -21.80 9.71
C ARG A 57 7.81 -23.14 9.52
N ILE A 58 6.65 -23.13 8.86
CA ILE A 58 5.91 -24.35 8.51
C ILE A 58 6.66 -25.16 7.44
N MET A 59 7.28 -24.48 6.48
CA MET A 59 8.07 -25.13 5.43
C MET A 59 9.35 -25.77 5.98
N VAL A 60 10.00 -25.18 6.99
CA VAL A 60 11.16 -25.76 7.71
C VAL A 60 10.69 -26.93 8.60
N GLY A 61 9.90 -27.87 8.09
CA GLY A 61 9.79 -29.18 8.75
C GLY A 61 11.20 -29.69 9.10
N PHE A 62 11.34 -30.54 10.13
CA PHE A 62 12.59 -30.88 10.87
C PHE A 62 13.91 -31.15 10.08
N ASN A 63 13.89 -31.17 8.75
CA ASN A 63 15.06 -31.24 7.88
C ASN A 63 15.79 -29.88 7.78
N ARG A 64 17.05 -29.84 8.25
CA ARG A 64 17.94 -28.65 8.25
C ARG A 64 19.06 -28.80 7.22
N GLY A 65 18.70 -28.90 5.95
CA GLY A 65 19.68 -28.87 4.86
C GLY A 65 20.03 -27.43 4.49
N GLY A 66 21.32 -27.10 4.36
CA GLY A 66 21.77 -25.72 4.03
C GLY A 66 21.20 -25.16 2.72
N TRP A 67 20.86 -26.03 1.76
CA TRP A 67 20.19 -25.63 0.51
C TRP A 67 18.71 -25.27 0.71
N ALA A 68 18.01 -25.99 1.60
CA ALA A 68 16.63 -25.67 1.95
C ALA A 68 16.55 -24.29 2.65
N ASP A 69 17.49 -23.99 3.55
CA ASP A 69 17.59 -22.69 4.21
C ASP A 69 17.83 -21.54 3.21
N LEU A 70 18.70 -21.73 2.22
CA LEU A 70 18.93 -20.74 1.16
C LEU A 70 17.65 -20.47 0.34
N LEU A 71 16.90 -21.52 -0.01
CA LEU A 71 15.62 -21.38 -0.72
C LEU A 71 14.57 -20.68 0.14
N MET A 72 14.57 -20.88 1.46
CA MET A 72 13.68 -20.19 2.39
C MET A 72 13.98 -18.70 2.46
N VAL A 73 15.26 -18.34 2.53
CA VAL A 73 15.69 -16.94 2.52
C VAL A 73 15.28 -16.29 1.20
N ALA A 74 15.53 -16.96 0.07
CA ALA A 74 15.08 -16.48 -1.24
C ALA A 74 13.56 -16.32 -1.30
N PHE A 75 12.80 -17.29 -0.80
CA PHE A 75 11.34 -17.24 -0.73
C PHE A 75 10.87 -16.04 0.08
N PHE A 76 11.46 -15.82 1.27
CA PHE A 76 11.10 -14.71 2.14
C PHE A 76 11.44 -13.36 1.50
N ILE A 77 12.57 -13.23 0.81
CA ILE A 77 12.93 -12.02 0.06
C ILE A 77 11.91 -11.73 -1.03
N VAL A 78 11.52 -12.73 -1.82
CA VAL A 78 10.50 -12.57 -2.87
C VAL A 78 9.15 -12.21 -2.25
N TRP A 79 8.77 -12.85 -1.15
CA TRP A 79 7.51 -12.60 -0.45
C TRP A 79 7.43 -11.16 0.06
N VAL A 80 8.45 -10.72 0.82
CA VAL A 80 8.54 -9.37 1.37
C VAL A 80 8.64 -8.34 0.25
N GLY A 81 9.49 -8.58 -0.75
CA GLY A 81 9.67 -7.69 -1.89
C GLY A 81 8.40 -7.49 -2.71
N TYR A 82 7.69 -8.59 -3.03
CA TYR A 82 6.40 -8.52 -3.72
C TYR A 82 5.32 -7.86 -2.87
N GLY A 83 5.29 -8.15 -1.56
CA GLY A 83 4.42 -7.45 -0.61
C GLY A 83 4.67 -5.94 -0.58
N ALA A 84 5.93 -5.50 -0.67
CA ALA A 84 6.29 -4.08 -0.75
C ALA A 84 5.81 -3.45 -2.06
N VAL A 85 5.93 -4.16 -3.20
CA VAL A 85 5.36 -3.72 -4.48
C VAL A 85 3.86 -3.54 -4.38
N TRP A 86 3.15 -4.49 -3.75
CA TRP A 86 1.72 -4.38 -3.50
C TRP A 86 1.42 -3.17 -2.60
N MET A 87 2.14 -3.02 -1.48
CA MET A 87 2.00 -1.85 -0.58
C MET A 87 2.13 -0.54 -1.36
N LEU A 88 3.14 -0.41 -2.23
CA LEU A 88 3.37 0.79 -3.04
C LEU A 88 2.24 1.07 -4.05
N ARG A 89 1.58 0.03 -4.58
CA ARG A 89 0.40 0.20 -5.47
C ARG A 89 -0.77 0.82 -4.74
N TYR A 90 -1.05 0.37 -3.51
CA TYR A 90 -2.24 0.77 -2.75
C TYR A 90 -2.01 1.93 -1.77
N LEU A 91 -0.76 2.29 -1.50
CA LEU A 91 -0.44 3.42 -0.63
C LEU A 91 -1.02 4.71 -1.24
N PRO A 92 -1.76 5.52 -0.46
CA PRO A 92 -2.18 6.84 -0.90
C PRO A 92 -0.95 7.68 -1.28
N THR A 93 -0.90 8.18 -2.51
CA THR A 93 0.21 9.01 -2.99
C THR A 93 -0.32 10.28 -3.64
N THR A 94 0.45 11.36 -3.49
CA THR A 94 0.17 12.66 -4.11
C THR A 94 0.86 12.80 -5.47
N LYS A 95 1.72 11.85 -5.84
CA LYS A 95 2.48 11.85 -7.09
C LYS A 95 1.98 10.76 -8.03
N PRO A 96 2.04 10.98 -9.36
CA PRO A 96 1.76 9.94 -10.33
C PRO A 96 2.67 8.74 -10.08
N GLN A 97 2.07 7.56 -9.95
CA GLN A 97 2.81 6.31 -9.81
C GLN A 97 3.41 5.91 -11.16
N PRO A 98 4.59 5.26 -11.17
CA PRO A 98 5.21 4.82 -12.41
C PRO A 98 4.34 3.76 -13.11
N ALA A 99 4.34 3.78 -14.46
CA ALA A 99 3.45 2.94 -15.26
C ALA A 99 3.65 1.43 -15.06
N TRP A 100 4.87 0.99 -14.73
CA TRP A 100 5.15 -0.42 -14.44
C TRP A 100 4.46 -0.91 -13.17
N LEU A 101 4.16 0.00 -12.23
CA LEU A 101 3.52 -0.31 -10.96
C LEU A 101 1.99 -0.35 -11.09
N THR A 102 1.40 0.54 -11.90
CA THR A 102 -0.06 0.68 -12.07
C THR A 102 -0.64 -0.04 -13.26
N ARG A 103 0.14 -0.27 -14.33
CA ARG A 103 -0.27 -1.00 -15.54
C ARG A 103 0.49 -2.31 -15.78
N PRO A 104 0.93 -3.08 -14.76
CA PRO A 104 1.39 -4.42 -15.07
C PRO A 104 0.21 -5.17 -15.66
N ARG A 105 0.36 -5.76 -16.86
CA ARG A 105 -0.61 -6.71 -17.45
C ARG A 105 -0.68 -8.02 -16.64
N GLY A 106 -0.60 -7.95 -15.31
CA GLY A 106 -0.45 -9.08 -14.40
C GLY A 106 0.91 -9.78 -14.44
N TRP A 107 1.85 -9.38 -15.30
CA TRP A 107 3.10 -10.12 -15.49
C TRP A 107 4.01 -10.13 -14.26
N LEU A 108 4.13 -9.01 -13.53
CA LEU A 108 4.89 -8.95 -12.27
C LEU A 108 4.29 -9.90 -11.23
N ASP A 109 2.97 -9.97 -11.19
CA ASP A 109 2.24 -10.79 -10.24
C ASP A 109 2.41 -12.26 -10.61
N ALA A 110 2.34 -12.60 -11.90
CA ALA A 110 2.62 -13.94 -12.41
C ALA A 110 4.05 -14.39 -12.11
N VAL A 111 5.07 -13.55 -12.37
CA VAL A 111 6.47 -13.87 -12.10
C VAL A 111 6.70 -14.05 -10.60
N ALA A 112 6.16 -13.17 -9.75
CA ALA A 112 6.29 -13.29 -8.30
C ALA A 112 5.63 -14.57 -7.77
N LEU A 113 4.41 -14.88 -8.21
CA LEU A 113 3.70 -16.09 -7.81
C LEU A 113 4.41 -17.37 -8.29
N LEU A 114 4.92 -17.38 -9.52
CA LEU A 114 5.71 -18.50 -10.05
C LEU A 114 7.01 -18.68 -9.29
N ALA A 115 7.71 -17.60 -8.96
CA ALA A 115 8.92 -17.65 -8.15
C ALA A 115 8.64 -18.20 -6.75
N LEU A 116 7.58 -17.72 -6.08
CA LEU A 116 7.17 -18.23 -4.76
C LEU A 116 6.79 -19.72 -4.83
N ALA A 117 6.03 -20.14 -5.83
CA ALA A 117 5.64 -21.54 -6.02
C ALA A 117 6.85 -22.43 -6.31
N GLY A 118 7.77 -21.98 -7.18
CA GLY A 118 8.99 -22.69 -7.52
C GLY A 118 9.92 -22.85 -6.32
N LEU A 119 10.14 -21.78 -5.55
CA LEU A 119 10.95 -21.81 -4.33
C LEU A 119 10.31 -22.70 -3.26
N ALA A 120 8.99 -22.63 -3.09
CA ALA A 120 8.28 -23.49 -2.13
C ALA A 120 8.32 -24.96 -2.51
N THR A 121 8.18 -25.28 -3.79
CA THR A 121 8.26 -26.66 -4.29
C THR A 121 9.69 -27.19 -4.19
N GLY A 122 10.68 -26.39 -4.60
CA GLY A 122 12.10 -26.74 -4.52
C GLY A 122 12.55 -26.98 -3.08
N ALA A 123 12.14 -26.13 -2.14
CA ALA A 123 12.45 -26.29 -0.73
C ALA A 123 11.84 -27.56 -0.11
N ARG A 124 10.74 -28.08 -0.69
CA ARG A 124 10.10 -29.32 -0.23
C ARG A 124 10.73 -30.58 -0.82
N MET A 125 11.39 -30.47 -1.97
CA MET A 125 12.04 -31.61 -2.65
C MET A 125 13.49 -31.86 -2.17
N LEU A 126 14.07 -30.92 -1.42
CA LEU A 126 15.40 -31.01 -0.80
C LEU A 126 15.31 -31.39 0.69
#